data_AF-A0A1U7DPY7-F1
#
_entry.id   AF-A0A1U7DPY7-F1
#
_cell.length_a   1.000
_cell.length_b   1.000
_cell.length_c   1.000
_cell.angle_alpha   90.00
_cell.angle_beta   90.00
_cell.angle_gamma   90.00
#
_symmetry.space_group_name_H-M   'P 1'
#
loop_
_entity.id
_entity.type
_entity.pdbx_description
1 polymer ?
#
loop_
_entity_poly.entity_id
_entity_poly.type
_entity_poly.pdbx_seq_one_letter_code
_entity_poly.pdbx_strand_id
1 'polypeptide(L)'
;MCAKSKRPHLSETETEWDKFWKNFWSGTKPVIESSWCQHGRINQGVKTKITKVINIIISHHNSNFKIGKTGDSYIRTDQKDYRNDYHYMYLLYKSTSKDFVSYLEEYYIAKYLVSQPVLIQNKRVKAPGKKMYSYDGFYYLYLVCAD
;
A
#
# COMPACT_ATOMS: atom_id res chain seq x y z
N MET A 1 -11.77 1.32 22.45
CA MET A 1 -12.48 2.15 21.46
C MET A 1 -11.46 3.14 20.89
N CYS A 2 -11.14 3.09 19.60
CA CYS A 2 -10.10 3.93 18.99
C CYS A 2 -10.78 5.10 18.29
N ALA A 3 -10.42 6.33 18.67
CA ALA A 3 -10.99 7.54 18.08
C ALA A 3 -10.61 7.62 16.60
N LYS A 4 -11.60 7.67 15.71
CA LYS A 4 -11.38 8.12 14.32
C LYS A 4 -10.72 9.49 14.39
N SER A 5 -9.67 9.72 13.59
CA SER A 5 -9.18 11.09 13.35
C SER A 5 -10.37 11.95 12.95
N LYS A 6 -10.66 13.00 13.73
CA LYS A 6 -11.74 13.96 13.44
C LYS A 6 -11.34 14.96 12.34
N ARG A 7 -10.10 14.91 11.86
CA ARG A 7 -9.61 15.82 10.82
C ARG A 7 -9.81 15.16 9.46
N PRO A 8 -10.39 15.85 8.46
CA PRO A 8 -10.32 15.38 7.09
C PRO A 8 -8.86 15.33 6.66
N HIS A 9 -8.51 14.36 5.83
CA HIS A 9 -7.17 14.28 5.29
C HIS A 9 -6.96 15.47 4.33
N LEU A 10 -5.79 16.11 4.30
CA LEU A 10 -5.55 17.31 3.46
C LEU A 10 -5.80 17.06 1.96
N SER A 11 -5.64 15.81 1.50
CA SER A 11 -5.98 15.42 0.13
C SER A 11 -7.49 15.27 -0.13
N GLU A 12 -8.31 15.14 0.91
CA GLU A 12 -9.78 15.13 0.81
C GLU A 12 -10.33 16.56 0.72
N THR A 13 -9.55 17.55 1.11
CA THR A 13 -9.90 18.98 1.01
C THR A 13 -9.48 19.64 -0.31
N GLU A 14 -8.82 18.92 -1.22
CA GLU A 14 -8.48 19.43 -2.56
C GLU A 14 -9.75 19.63 -3.39
N THR A 15 -9.86 20.78 -4.08
CA THR A 15 -10.98 21.03 -4.99
C THR A 15 -10.88 20.13 -6.22
N GLU A 16 -12.01 19.90 -6.91
CA GLU A 16 -12.01 19.15 -8.18
C GLU A 16 -11.10 19.81 -9.23
N TRP A 17 -10.91 21.13 -9.16
CA TRP A 17 -10.04 21.87 -10.05
C TRP A 17 -8.55 21.67 -9.75
N ASP A 18 -8.19 21.66 -8.47
CA ASP A 18 -6.82 21.32 -8.05
C ASP A 18 -6.48 19.88 -8.43
N LYS A 19 -7.41 18.95 -8.22
CA LYS A 19 -7.24 17.54 -8.63
C LYS A 19 -7.05 17.41 -10.13
N PHE A 20 -7.86 18.12 -10.93
CA PHE A 20 -7.77 18.09 -12.39
C PHE A 20 -6.37 18.54 -12.87
N TRP A 21 -5.92 19.72 -12.44
CA TRP A 21 -4.60 20.23 -12.86
C TRP A 21 -3.46 19.35 -12.36
N LYS A 22 -3.52 18.90 -11.11
CA LYS A 22 -2.50 18.01 -10.55
C LYS A 22 -2.42 16.69 -11.30
N ASN A 23 -3.56 16.13 -11.69
CA ASN A 23 -3.62 14.90 -12.50
C ASN A 23 -3.12 15.13 -13.93
N PHE A 24 -3.45 16.27 -14.54
CA PHE A 24 -2.94 16.64 -15.87
C PHE A 24 -1.40 16.74 -15.89
N TRP A 25 -0.80 17.37 -14.87
CA TRP A 25 0.65 17.59 -14.83
C TRP A 25 1.46 16.43 -14.23
N SER A 26 0.88 15.66 -13.31
CA SER A 26 1.61 14.67 -12.49
C SER A 26 1.07 13.25 -12.57
N GLY A 27 0.04 13.00 -13.39
CA GLY A 27 -0.65 11.72 -13.49
C GLY A 27 -1.67 11.46 -12.40
N THR A 28 -2.45 10.41 -12.58
CA THR A 28 -3.52 9.99 -11.68
C THR A 28 -2.99 9.10 -10.57
N LYS A 29 -3.22 9.47 -9.31
CA LYS A 29 -2.92 8.58 -8.18
C LYS A 29 -3.75 7.28 -8.26
N PRO A 30 -3.22 6.14 -7.79
CA PRO A 30 -3.95 4.89 -7.76
C PRO A 30 -5.17 4.97 -6.84
N VAL A 31 -6.20 4.22 -7.20
CA VAL A 31 -7.41 4.01 -6.39
C VAL A 31 -7.06 3.14 -5.18
N ILE A 32 -7.44 3.58 -3.98
CA ILE A 32 -7.18 2.82 -2.75
C ILE A 32 -8.30 1.81 -2.50
N GLU A 33 -7.96 0.53 -2.59
CA GLU A 33 -8.86 -0.61 -2.37
C GLU A 33 -8.67 -1.15 -0.94
N SER A 34 -9.58 -0.77 -0.04
CA SER A 34 -9.53 -1.15 1.38
C SER A 34 -10.33 -2.41 1.72
N SER A 35 -11.15 -2.92 0.80
CA SER A 35 -12.03 -4.09 0.98
C SER A 35 -11.27 -5.39 1.29
N TRP A 36 -10.01 -5.48 0.85
CA TRP A 36 -9.13 -6.62 1.06
C TRP A 36 -8.31 -6.55 2.36
N CYS A 37 -8.46 -5.46 3.11
CA CYS A 37 -7.64 -5.19 4.27
C CYS A 37 -7.99 -6.12 5.43
N GLN A 38 -7.01 -6.91 5.86
CA GLN A 38 -7.18 -7.72 7.06
C GLN A 38 -6.85 -6.92 8.31
N HIS A 39 -7.68 -7.09 9.33
CA HIS A 39 -7.55 -6.47 10.64
C HIS A 39 -7.46 -7.56 11.71
N GLY A 40 -6.64 -7.36 12.74
CA GLY A 40 -6.68 -8.20 13.94
C GLY A 40 -5.31 -8.52 14.54
N ARG A 41 -5.34 -9.25 15.66
CA ARG A 41 -4.14 -9.69 16.38
C ARG A 41 -3.31 -10.65 15.51
N ILE A 42 -2.00 -10.57 15.68
CA ILE A 42 -1.01 -11.39 14.99
C ILE A 42 -1.29 -12.87 15.28
N ASN A 43 -1.51 -13.67 14.24
CA ASN A 43 -1.56 -15.13 14.34
C ASN A 43 -0.97 -15.79 13.09
N GLN A 44 -0.64 -17.09 13.17
CA GLN A 44 -0.04 -17.87 12.08
C GLN A 44 -0.87 -17.82 10.78
N GLY A 45 -2.19 -17.73 10.90
CA GLY A 45 -3.13 -17.69 9.77
C GLY A 45 -3.10 -16.39 8.97
N VAL A 46 -2.63 -15.28 9.55
CA VAL A 46 -2.55 -13.97 8.87
C VAL A 46 -1.69 -14.06 7.61
N LYS A 47 -0.51 -14.68 7.69
CA LYS A 47 0.38 -14.79 6.53
C LYS A 47 -0.21 -15.62 5.40
N THR A 48 -0.91 -16.70 5.73
CA THR A 48 -1.58 -17.55 4.75
C THR A 48 -2.69 -16.79 4.05
N LYS A 49 -3.51 -16.05 4.80
CA LYS A 49 -4.61 -15.25 4.23
C LYS A 49 -4.07 -14.13 3.35
N ILE A 50 -3.09 -13.35 3.81
CA ILE A 50 -2.48 -12.28 3.01
C ILE A 50 -1.84 -12.86 1.74
N THR A 51 -1.13 -13.99 1.83
CA THR A 51 -0.57 -14.67 0.64
C THR A 51 -1.65 -14.98 -0.39
N LYS A 52 -2.79 -15.55 0.05
CA LYS A 52 -3.90 -15.88 -0.85
C LYS A 52 -4.41 -14.62 -1.55
N VAL A 53 -4.63 -13.54 -0.79
CA VAL A 53 -5.09 -12.25 -1.33
C VAL A 53 -4.10 -11.69 -2.35
N ILE A 54 -2.80 -11.65 -2.03
CA ILE A 54 -1.77 -11.15 -2.96
C ILE A 54 -1.78 -11.96 -4.26
N ASN A 55 -1.85 -13.29 -4.18
CA ASN A 55 -1.85 -14.13 -5.37
C ASN A 55 -3.08 -13.89 -6.25
N ILE A 56 -4.27 -13.69 -5.64
CA ILE A 56 -5.50 -13.36 -6.37
C ILE A 56 -5.34 -12.02 -7.10
N ILE A 57 -4.81 -11.00 -6.43
CA ILE A 57 -4.59 -9.68 -7.02
C ILE A 57 -3.59 -9.77 -8.18
N ILE A 58 -2.42 -10.39 -7.95
CA ILE A 58 -1.40 -10.54 -9.00
C ILE A 58 -1.96 -11.28 -10.21
N SER A 59 -2.73 -12.35 -10.00
CA SER A 59 -3.34 -13.11 -11.11
C SER A 59 -4.39 -12.30 -11.87
N HIS A 60 -5.06 -11.34 -11.21
CA HIS A 60 -6.11 -10.53 -11.82
C HIS A 60 -5.54 -9.47 -12.76
N HIS A 61 -4.46 -8.78 -12.34
CA HIS A 61 -3.84 -7.73 -13.15
C HIS A 61 -2.80 -8.25 -14.15
N ASN A 62 -2.12 -9.37 -13.84
CA ASN A 62 -1.03 -9.94 -14.65
C ASN A 62 0.03 -8.89 -15.08
N SER A 63 0.34 -7.97 -14.18
CA SER A 63 1.10 -6.76 -14.46
C SER A 63 2.20 -6.54 -13.42
N ASN A 64 2.98 -5.48 -13.64
CA ASN A 64 3.99 -5.05 -12.68
C ASN A 64 3.35 -4.65 -11.36
N PHE A 65 3.94 -5.11 -10.25
CA PHE A 65 3.46 -4.78 -8.91
C PHE A 65 4.58 -4.40 -7.96
N LYS A 66 4.20 -3.70 -6.88
CA LYS A 66 5.12 -3.34 -5.80
C LYS A 66 4.43 -3.48 -4.46
N ILE A 67 5.14 -4.10 -3.52
CA ILE A 67 4.70 -4.24 -2.13
C ILE A 67 5.35 -3.13 -1.32
N GLY A 68 4.59 -2.55 -0.40
CA GLY A 68 5.13 -1.53 0.48
C GLY A 68 4.37 -1.41 1.80
N LYS A 69 4.90 -0.56 2.67
CA LYS A 69 4.25 -0.14 3.90
C LYS A 69 4.05 1.37 3.98
N THR A 70 3.02 1.78 4.70
CA THR A 70 2.76 3.20 4.98
C THR A 70 2.02 3.39 6.29
N GLY A 71 2.18 4.55 6.91
CA GLY A 71 1.29 5.03 7.99
C GLY A 71 0.19 5.98 7.46
N ASP A 72 0.24 6.28 6.16
CA ASP A 72 -0.70 7.17 5.47
C ASP A 72 -0.80 6.74 4.00
N SER A 73 -1.88 6.03 3.64
CA SER A 73 -2.10 5.55 2.28
C SER A 73 -2.43 6.70 1.31
N TYR A 74 -3.08 7.75 1.78
CA TYR A 74 -3.44 8.88 0.93
C TYR A 74 -2.22 9.67 0.52
N ILE A 75 -1.33 10.02 1.46
CA ILE A 75 -0.05 10.66 1.11
C ILE A 75 0.79 9.73 0.24
N ARG A 76 0.80 8.42 0.52
CA ARG A 76 1.66 7.48 -0.21
C ARG A 76 1.25 7.32 -1.67
N THR A 77 -0.04 7.19 -1.97
CA THR A 77 -0.56 7.15 -3.35
C THR A 77 -0.31 8.44 -4.11
N ASP A 78 -0.24 9.57 -3.41
CA ASP A 78 -0.04 10.89 -4.01
C ASP A 78 1.41 11.19 -4.40
N GLN A 79 2.36 10.32 -4.04
CA GLN A 79 3.77 10.51 -4.38
C GLN A 79 4.01 10.28 -5.87
N LYS A 80 4.96 11.03 -6.43
CA LYS A 80 5.30 10.99 -7.86
C LYS A 80 5.65 9.57 -8.35
N ASP A 81 6.25 8.73 -7.51
CA ASP A 81 6.57 7.33 -7.85
C ASP A 81 5.36 6.39 -7.90
N TYR A 82 4.14 6.90 -7.64
CA TYR A 82 2.90 6.14 -7.69
C TYR A 82 1.86 6.67 -8.67
N ARG A 83 1.95 7.91 -9.14
CA ARG A 83 0.89 8.57 -9.93
C ARG A 83 0.83 8.23 -11.43
N ASN A 84 1.80 7.52 -11.99
CA ASN A 84 1.84 7.26 -13.44
C ASN A 84 1.80 5.78 -13.84
N ASP A 85 2.26 4.89 -12.97
CA ASP A 85 2.51 3.50 -13.34
C ASP A 85 1.62 2.50 -12.58
N TYR A 86 0.82 2.97 -11.63
CA TYR A 86 -0.04 2.11 -10.83
C TYR A 86 -1.47 2.66 -10.78
N HIS A 87 -2.43 1.79 -11.05
CA HIS A 87 -3.86 2.14 -11.10
C HIS A 87 -4.57 1.82 -9.78
N TYR A 88 -4.08 0.81 -9.05
CA TYR A 88 -4.68 0.37 -7.79
C TYR A 88 -3.66 0.24 -6.66
N MET A 89 -4.09 0.58 -5.45
CA MET A 89 -3.41 0.28 -4.19
C MET A 89 -4.32 -0.55 -3.28
N TYR A 90 -4.03 -1.84 -3.18
CA TYR A 90 -4.72 -2.76 -2.30
C TYR A 90 -4.12 -2.70 -0.89
N LEU A 91 -4.92 -2.32 0.09
CA LEU A 91 -4.53 -2.45 1.50
C LEU A 91 -4.69 -3.91 1.91
N LEU A 92 -3.59 -4.54 2.34
CA LEU A 92 -3.55 -5.98 2.63
C LEU A 92 -3.69 -6.27 4.13
N TYR A 93 -3.11 -5.43 4.97
CA TYR A 93 -3.11 -5.64 6.42
C TYR A 93 -2.97 -4.32 7.18
N LYS A 94 -3.70 -4.20 8.28
CA LYS A 94 -3.71 -3.04 9.18
C LYS A 94 -3.26 -3.44 10.58
N SER A 95 -2.31 -2.71 11.17
CA SER A 95 -1.82 -2.95 12.53
C SER A 95 -1.29 -1.69 13.20
N THR A 96 -1.32 -1.64 14.53
CA THR A 96 -0.67 -0.58 15.32
C THR A 96 0.85 -0.81 15.46
N SER A 97 1.35 -2.01 15.12
CA SER A 97 2.78 -2.33 15.20
C SER A 97 3.48 -2.04 13.87
N LYS A 98 4.25 -0.95 13.85
CA LYS A 98 5.13 -0.57 12.73
C LYS A 98 6.14 -1.67 12.38
N ASP A 99 6.72 -2.30 13.41
CA ASP A 99 7.77 -3.30 13.22
C ASP A 99 7.20 -4.56 12.60
N PHE A 100 5.98 -4.95 12.98
CA PHE A 100 5.33 -6.10 12.38
C PHE A 100 4.94 -5.86 10.92
N VAL A 101 4.41 -4.68 10.59
CA VAL A 101 4.14 -4.32 9.19
C VAL A 101 5.44 -4.28 8.37
N SER A 102 6.53 -3.80 8.97
CA SER A 102 7.85 -3.82 8.33
C SER A 102 8.36 -5.24 8.09
N TYR A 103 8.19 -6.12 9.07
CA TYR A 103 8.53 -7.53 8.93
C TYR A 103 7.72 -8.23 7.83
N LEU A 104 6.41 -7.95 7.74
CA LEU A 104 5.57 -8.49 6.67
C LEU A 104 6.00 -7.98 5.29
N GLU A 105 6.27 -6.68 5.17
CA GLU A 105 6.78 -6.08 3.93
C GLU A 105 8.05 -6.80 3.47
N GLU A 106 9.07 -6.89 4.34
CA GLU A 106 10.33 -7.57 4.02
C GLU A 106 10.11 -9.04 3.63
N TYR A 107 9.26 -9.75 4.38
CA TYR A 107 8.91 -11.15 4.09
C TYR A 107 8.28 -11.32 2.70
N TYR A 108 7.29 -10.48 2.35
CA TYR A 108 6.60 -10.62 1.06
C TYR A 108 7.46 -10.14 -0.11
N ILE A 109 8.23 -9.06 0.04
CA ILE A 109 9.17 -8.65 -1.00
C ILE A 109 10.18 -9.77 -1.27
N ALA A 110 10.78 -10.35 -0.24
CA ALA A 110 11.73 -11.46 -0.39
C ALA A 110 11.08 -12.66 -1.08
N LYS A 111 9.86 -13.03 -0.68
CA LYS A 111 9.11 -14.13 -1.29
C LYS A 111 8.87 -13.90 -2.79
N TYR A 112 8.36 -12.74 -3.17
CA TYR A 112 7.94 -12.47 -4.54
C TYR A 112 9.11 -12.07 -5.46
N LEU A 113 10.23 -11.60 -4.91
CA LEU A 113 11.49 -11.52 -5.67
C LEU A 113 11.97 -12.89 -6.16
N VAL A 114 11.65 -13.96 -5.42
CA VAL A 114 11.98 -15.33 -5.83
C VAL A 114 10.91 -15.92 -6.73
N SER A 115 9.63 -15.79 -6.35
CA SER A 115 8.54 -16.48 -7.07
C SER A 115 7.99 -15.73 -8.28
N GLN A 116 8.20 -14.41 -8.37
CA GLN A 116 7.68 -13.54 -9.43
C GLN A 116 8.72 -12.47 -9.85
N PRO A 117 9.97 -12.85 -10.19
CA PRO A 117 11.09 -11.92 -10.37
C PRO A 117 10.90 -10.92 -11.52
N VAL A 118 10.07 -11.26 -12.52
CA VAL A 118 9.82 -10.41 -13.70
C VAL A 118 8.78 -9.33 -13.40
N LEU A 119 7.82 -9.60 -12.50
CA LEU A 119 6.68 -8.71 -12.24
C LEU A 119 6.89 -7.78 -11.04
N ILE A 120 7.67 -8.22 -10.03
CA ILE A 120 7.88 -7.40 -8.83
C ILE A 120 8.90 -6.29 -9.09
N GLN A 121 8.50 -5.03 -8.84
CA GLN A 121 9.35 -3.86 -9.07
C GLN A 121 10.11 -3.38 -7.82
N ASN A 122 10.00 -4.08 -6.69
CA ASN A 122 10.78 -3.78 -5.50
C ASN A 122 12.28 -4.02 -5.75
N LYS A 123 13.08 -2.95 -5.80
CA LYS A 123 14.54 -3.03 -6.05
C LYS A 123 15.35 -3.73 -4.94
N ARG A 124 14.80 -3.82 -3.72
CA ARG A 124 15.46 -4.41 -2.55
C ARG A 124 14.42 -4.81 -1.50
N VAL A 125 14.75 -5.83 -0.71
CA VAL A 125 13.93 -6.33 0.40
C VAL A 125 13.78 -5.28 1.49
N LYS A 126 14.89 -4.66 1.90
CA LYS A 126 14.92 -3.68 2.98
C LYS A 126 15.17 -2.29 2.42
N ALA A 127 14.17 -1.41 2.52
CA ALA A 127 14.41 0.01 2.32
C ALA A 127 14.96 0.63 3.61
N PRO A 128 15.98 1.51 3.56
CA PRO A 128 16.35 2.34 4.69
C PRO A 128 15.14 3.21 5.04
N GLY A 129 14.48 2.87 6.14
CA GLY A 129 13.20 3.48 6.50
C GLY A 129 13.40 4.95 6.82
N LYS A 130 12.80 5.85 6.02
CA LYS A 130 12.39 7.16 6.52
C LYS A 130 11.42 6.94 7.68
N LYS A 131 11.35 7.87 8.64
CA LYS A 131 10.38 7.80 9.74
C LYS A 131 8.97 7.65 9.15
N MET A 132 8.32 6.53 9.45
CA MET A 132 6.94 6.26 9.04
C MET A 132 6.02 6.82 10.11
N TYR A 133 5.36 7.93 9.79
CA TYR A 133 4.36 8.55 10.65
C TYR A 133 2.99 8.00 10.31
N SER A 134 2.20 7.69 11.33
CA SER A 134 0.84 7.23 11.18
C SER A 134 -0.13 8.40 11.31
N TYR A 135 -1.06 8.51 10.37
CA TYR A 135 -2.12 9.51 10.41
C TYR A 135 -3.26 9.13 11.38
N ASP A 136 -3.64 7.85 11.40
CA ASP A 136 -4.80 7.35 12.13
C ASP A 136 -4.44 6.43 13.32
N GLY A 137 -3.16 6.35 13.67
CA GLY A 137 -2.63 5.44 14.69
C GLY A 137 -2.34 4.03 14.19
N PHE A 138 -2.54 3.74 12.89
CA PHE A 138 -2.24 2.46 12.27
C PHE A 138 -1.19 2.56 11.15
N TYR A 139 -0.62 1.40 10.86
CA TYR A 139 0.31 1.14 9.78
C TYR A 139 -0.26 0.05 8.89
N TYR A 140 0.02 0.18 7.61
CA TYR A 140 -0.60 -0.62 6.55
C TYR A 140 0.47 -1.30 5.73
N LEU A 141 0.27 -2.60 5.47
CA LEU A 141 0.88 -3.30 4.35
C LEU A 141 -0.02 -3.10 3.15
N TYR A 142 0.57 -2.75 2.01
CA TYR A 142 -0.16 -2.58 0.76
C TYR A 142 0.58 -3.22 -0.42
N LEU A 143 -0.16 -3.42 -1.50
CA LEU A 143 0.35 -3.79 -2.80
C LEU A 143 -0.24 -2.85 -3.85
N VAL A 144 0.59 -2.38 -4.77
CA VAL A 144 0.16 -1.61 -5.94
C VAL A 144 0.36 -2.41 -7.20
N CYS A 145 -0.56 -2.27 -8.16
CA CYS A 145 -0.50 -2.90 -9.48
C CYS A 145 -0.58 -1.85 -10.58
N ALA A 146 0.23 -2.04 -11.61
CA ALA A 146 -0.01 -1.48 -12.94
C ALA A 146 -1.22 -2.22 -13.54
N ASP A 147 -1.83 -1.70 -14.60
CA ASP A 147 -2.78 -2.43 -15.44
C ASP A 147 -2.11 -2.66 -16.79
#